data_AF-A0A142JLX8-F1
#
_entry.id   AF-A0A142JLX8-F1
#
_cell.length_a   1.000
_cell.length_b   1.000
_cell.length_c   1.000
_cell.angle_alpha   90.00
_cell.angle_beta   90.00
_cell.angle_gamma   90.00
#
_symmetry.space_group_name_H-M   'P 1'
#
loop_
_entity.id
_entity.type
_entity.pdbx_description
1 polymer ?
#
loop_
_entity_poly.entity_id
_entity_poly.type
_entity_poly.pdbx_seq_one_letter_code
_entity_poly.pdbx_strand_id
1 'polypeptide(L)'
;MRVLACVAVVGLAVAAIPVAAAENGTQNGGLSADYERCMDKAVSTVDMLNCAALESRVQDTALNRAYQSLLRRLEAPRTGQLRVAQRAWLEYRQANCAYVSNPAGGSAARVAGASCLLEMTAARVRELRAFATEAAGR
;
A
#
# COMPACT_ATOMS: atom_id res chain seq x y z
N MET A 1 -49.34 21.84 -44.63
CA MET A 1 -48.03 21.94 -45.31
C MET A 1 -46.93 21.95 -44.26
N ARG A 2 -46.07 20.94 -44.25
CA ARG A 2 -44.95 20.78 -43.31
C ARG A 2 -43.82 21.74 -43.68
N VAL A 3 -43.31 22.56 -42.76
CA VAL A 3 -41.95 23.13 -42.83
C VAL A 3 -41.36 23.28 -41.42
N LEU A 4 -40.46 22.33 -41.14
CA LEU A 4 -39.21 22.37 -40.36
C LEU A 4 -39.11 23.10 -39.00
N ALA A 5 -38.84 22.28 -37.98
CA ALA A 5 -38.34 22.67 -36.67
C ALA A 5 -36.88 23.17 -36.75
N CYS A 6 -36.62 24.38 -36.25
CA CYS A 6 -35.27 24.83 -35.90
C CYS A 6 -34.90 24.29 -34.53
N VAL A 7 -34.07 23.24 -34.47
CA VAL A 7 -33.39 22.84 -33.24
C VAL A 7 -32.26 23.84 -33.01
N ALA A 8 -32.45 24.75 -32.05
CA ALA A 8 -31.36 25.55 -31.52
C ALA A 8 -30.45 24.61 -30.72
N VAL A 9 -29.30 24.24 -31.28
CA VAL A 9 -28.24 23.55 -30.54
C VAL A 9 -27.65 24.57 -29.56
N VAL A 10 -28.14 24.57 -28.33
CA VAL A 10 -27.50 25.27 -27.22
C VAL A 10 -26.20 24.52 -26.94
N GLY A 11 -25.08 25.07 -27.41
CA GLY A 11 -23.77 24.51 -27.14
C GLY A 11 -23.49 24.53 -25.63
N LEU A 12 -23.43 23.34 -25.01
CA LEU A 12 -22.86 23.21 -23.68
C LEU A 12 -21.34 23.42 -23.81
N ALA A 13 -20.87 24.58 -23.36
CA ALA A 13 -19.45 24.80 -23.10
C ALA A 13 -19.03 23.85 -21.97
N VAL A 14 -18.29 22.80 -22.30
CA VAL A 14 -17.61 21.96 -21.31
C VAL A 14 -16.47 22.79 -20.74
N ALA A 15 -16.70 23.39 -19.57
CA ALA A 15 -15.61 23.99 -18.79
C ALA A 15 -14.64 22.87 -18.40
N ALA A 16 -13.41 22.93 -18.92
CA ALA A 16 -12.34 22.04 -18.51
C ALA A 16 -12.00 22.33 -17.04
N ILE A 17 -12.38 21.43 -16.14
CA ILE A 17 -11.90 21.47 -14.76
C ILE A 17 -10.41 21.12 -14.81
N PRO A 18 -9.50 21.97 -14.33
CA PRO A 18 -8.12 21.57 -14.17
C PRO A 18 -8.09 20.47 -13.12
N VAL A 19 -7.74 19.25 -13.54
CA VAL A 19 -7.37 18.18 -12.61
C VAL A 19 -6.09 18.65 -11.94
N ALA A 20 -6.20 19.14 -10.72
CA ALA A 20 -5.04 19.25 -9.83
C ALA A 20 -4.60 17.82 -9.51
N ALA A 21 -3.63 17.31 -10.27
CA ALA A 21 -2.93 16.09 -9.96
C ALA A 21 -2.16 16.31 -8.65
N ALA A 22 -2.76 15.94 -7.51
CA ALA A 22 -2.01 15.74 -6.28
C ALA A 22 -1.27 14.40 -6.39
N GLU A 23 -0.32 14.30 -7.30
CA GLU A 23 0.66 13.21 -7.33
C GLU A 23 1.76 13.55 -6.34
N ASN A 24 1.49 13.37 -5.06
CA ASN A 24 2.55 13.29 -4.07
C ASN A 24 2.45 11.94 -3.36
N GLY A 25 2.60 10.88 -4.14
CA GLY A 25 2.84 9.52 -3.67
C GLY A 25 4.24 9.14 -4.11
N THR A 26 5.12 8.85 -3.16
CA THR A 26 6.41 8.23 -3.45
C THR A 26 6.17 7.01 -4.35
N GLN A 27 6.83 6.99 -5.51
CA GLN A 27 6.66 6.02 -6.60
C GLN A 27 6.99 4.55 -6.21
N ASN A 28 7.24 4.27 -4.93
CA ASN A 28 7.71 2.97 -4.44
C ASN A 28 6.76 2.33 -3.42
N GLY A 29 5.46 2.42 -3.66
CA GLY A 29 4.48 1.56 -2.98
C GLY A 29 4.54 1.58 -1.44
N GLY A 30 5.03 2.67 -0.84
CA GLY A 30 5.19 2.84 0.62
C GLY A 30 6.51 2.35 1.23
N LEU A 31 7.50 1.97 0.43
CA LEU A 31 8.87 1.67 0.89
C LEU A 31 9.69 2.95 1.07
N SER A 32 10.79 2.87 1.84
CA SER A 32 11.65 4.02 2.11
C SER A 32 12.61 4.35 0.97
N ALA A 33 12.97 5.62 0.84
CA ALA A 33 14.06 6.04 -0.06
C ALA A 33 15.43 5.48 0.38
N ASP A 34 15.57 5.19 1.70
CA ASP A 34 16.51 4.25 2.32
C ASP A 34 16.75 3.00 1.48
N TYR A 35 15.67 2.24 1.35
CA TYR A 35 15.63 0.96 0.68
C TYR A 35 15.95 1.08 -0.81
N GLU A 36 15.37 2.05 -1.51
CA GLU A 36 15.64 2.30 -2.94
C GLU A 36 17.13 2.53 -3.20
N ARG A 37 17.74 3.47 -2.47
CA ARG A 37 19.18 3.75 -2.59
C ARG A 37 20.06 2.55 -2.25
N CYS A 38 19.60 1.69 -1.34
CA CYS A 38 20.31 0.46 -1.00
C CYS A 38 20.23 -0.54 -2.16
N MET A 39 19.03 -0.75 -2.72
CA MET A 39 18.80 -1.65 -3.84
C MET A 39 19.55 -1.22 -5.10
N ASP A 40 19.62 0.09 -5.40
CA ASP A 40 20.38 0.63 -6.53
C ASP A 40 21.89 0.30 -6.48
N LYS A 41 22.42 0.10 -5.27
CA LYS A 41 23.84 -0.23 -5.03
C LYS A 41 24.09 -1.73 -4.84
N ALA A 42 23.03 -2.53 -4.71
CA ALA A 42 23.14 -3.94 -4.44
C ALA A 42 23.65 -4.68 -5.69
N VAL A 43 24.81 -5.34 -5.58
CA VAL A 43 25.41 -6.09 -6.70
C VAL A 43 25.30 -7.60 -6.52
N SER A 44 24.86 -8.05 -5.35
CA SER A 44 24.67 -9.46 -5.02
C SER A 44 23.31 -9.71 -4.37
N THR A 45 22.86 -10.96 -4.41
CA THR A 45 21.63 -11.37 -3.71
C THR A 45 21.74 -11.21 -2.18
N VAL A 46 22.95 -11.27 -1.63
CA VAL A 46 23.20 -11.00 -0.20
C VAL A 46 22.96 -9.52 0.09
N ASP A 47 23.44 -8.61 -0.76
CA ASP A 47 23.20 -7.17 -0.60
C ASP A 47 21.71 -6.84 -0.67
N MET A 48 20.99 -7.42 -1.64
CA MET A 48 19.53 -7.24 -1.77
C MET A 48 18.78 -7.71 -0.52
N LEU A 49 19.13 -8.88 0.03
CA LEU A 49 18.52 -9.39 1.25
C LEU A 49 18.86 -8.53 2.47
N ASN A 50 20.06 -7.95 2.53
CA ASN A 50 20.45 -7.01 3.58
C ASN A 50 19.63 -5.71 3.49
N CYS A 51 19.45 -5.16 2.28
CA CYS A 51 18.57 -4.01 2.06
C CYS A 51 17.14 -4.31 2.52
N ALA A 52 16.60 -5.49 2.17
CA ALA A 52 15.28 -5.90 2.58
C ALA A 52 15.15 -6.11 4.10
N ALA A 53 16.20 -6.59 4.78
CA ALA A 53 16.22 -6.75 6.23
C ALA A 53 16.21 -5.40 6.97
N LEU A 54 16.91 -4.39 6.44
CA LEU A 54 16.85 -3.03 6.97
C LEU A 54 15.46 -2.42 6.79
N GLU A 55 14.89 -2.54 5.60
CA GLU A 55 13.56 -2.00 5.30
C GLU A 55 12.46 -2.71 6.10
N SER A 56 12.62 -4.01 6.39
CA SER A 56 11.68 -4.75 7.23
C SER A 56 11.49 -4.11 8.61
N ARG A 57 12.55 -3.53 9.19
CA ARG A 57 12.47 -2.83 10.49
C ARG A 57 11.70 -1.52 10.39
N VAL A 58 11.89 -0.79 9.29
CA VAL A 58 11.15 0.44 9.00
C VAL A 58 9.65 0.13 8.84
N GLN A 59 9.34 -0.90 8.05
CA GLN A 59 7.97 -1.31 7.78
C GLN A 59 7.27 -1.88 9.01
N ASP A 60 7.96 -2.66 9.84
CA ASP A 60 7.40 -3.17 11.11
C ASP A 60 7.07 -2.02 12.08
N THR A 61 7.95 -1.04 12.20
CA THR A 61 7.70 0.17 13.00
C THR A 61 6.48 0.93 12.47
N ALA A 62 6.38 1.10 11.15
CA ALA A 62 5.26 1.78 10.52
C ALA A 62 3.94 1.03 10.71
N LEU A 63 3.95 -0.30 10.59
CA LEU A 63 2.80 -1.18 10.80
C LEU A 63 2.27 -1.06 12.22
N ASN A 64 3.15 -1.23 13.22
CA ASN A 64 2.78 -1.13 14.63
C ASN A 64 2.24 0.26 14.97
N ARG A 65 2.87 1.33 14.45
CA ARG A 65 2.39 2.70 14.65
C ARG A 65 0.99 2.91 14.06
N ALA A 66 0.75 2.47 12.82
CA ALA A 66 -0.55 2.61 12.16
C ALA A 66 -1.64 1.81 12.90
N TYR A 67 -1.33 0.56 13.27
CA TYR A 67 -2.23 -0.30 14.02
C TYR A 67 -2.63 0.29 15.38
N GLN A 68 -1.65 0.76 16.17
CA GLN A 68 -1.92 1.38 17.47
C GLN A 68 -2.68 2.71 17.33
N SER A 69 -2.38 3.48 16.28
CA SER A 69 -3.10 4.72 15.95
C SER A 69 -4.58 4.45 15.67
N LEU A 70 -4.89 3.41 14.89
CA LEU A 70 -6.26 3.01 14.62
C LEU A 70 -6.96 2.46 15.88
N LEU A 71 -6.30 1.60 16.66
CA LEU A 71 -6.87 1.06 17.90
C LEU A 71 -7.34 2.14 18.87
N ARG A 72 -6.59 3.24 19.01
CA ARG A 72 -6.96 4.36 19.90
C ARG A 72 -8.19 5.16 19.43
N ARG A 73 -8.59 5.00 18.17
CA ARG A 73 -9.75 5.69 17.57
C ARG A 73 -11.00 4.81 17.50
N LEU A 74 -10.89 3.54 17.85
CA LEU A 74 -12.00 2.60 17.76
C LEU A 74 -12.55 2.30 19.16
N GLU A 75 -13.87 2.20 19.25
CA GLU A 75 -14.56 1.67 20.42
C GLU A 75 -14.88 0.17 20.25
N ALA A 76 -15.37 -0.46 21.31
CA ALA A 76 -15.93 -1.80 21.21
C ALA A 76 -17.22 -1.76 20.36
N PRO A 77 -17.51 -2.78 19.51
CA PRO A 77 -16.75 -4.02 19.29
C PRO A 77 -15.65 -3.93 18.21
N ARG A 78 -15.47 -2.76 17.58
CA ARG A 78 -14.59 -2.57 16.40
C ARG A 78 -13.12 -2.88 16.69
N THR A 79 -12.63 -2.59 17.90
CA THR A 79 -11.27 -2.97 18.33
C THR A 79 -11.03 -4.48 18.29
N GLY A 80 -12.03 -5.27 18.70
CA GLY A 80 -11.98 -6.73 18.64
C GLY A 80 -11.94 -7.26 17.21
N GLN A 81 -12.78 -6.70 16.34
CA GLN A 81 -12.80 -7.03 14.90
C GLN A 81 -11.45 -6.72 14.23
N LEU A 82 -10.85 -5.56 14.55
CA LEU A 82 -9.54 -5.19 14.01
C LEU A 82 -8.43 -6.15 14.45
N ARG A 83 -8.44 -6.59 15.72
CA ARG A 83 -7.46 -7.59 16.23
C ARG A 83 -7.56 -8.92 15.48
N VAL A 84 -8.78 -9.38 15.18
CA VAL A 84 -9.00 -10.60 14.38
C VAL A 84 -8.47 -10.41 12.97
N ALA A 85 -8.85 -9.31 12.30
CA ALA A 85 -8.40 -9.02 10.94
C ALA A 85 -6.88 -8.90 10.85
N GLN A 86 -6.23 -8.25 11.82
CA GLN A 86 -4.78 -8.08 11.83
C GLN A 86 -4.03 -9.40 12.00
N ARG A 87 -4.50 -10.31 12.87
CA ARG A 87 -3.91 -11.65 13.03
C ARG A 87 -4.07 -12.50 11.77
N ALA A 88 -5.26 -12.51 11.18
CA ALA A 88 -5.50 -13.23 9.93
C ALA A 88 -4.62 -12.70 8.79
N TRP A 89 -4.43 -11.37 8.71
CA TRP A 89 -3.54 -10.77 7.73
C TRP A 89 -2.07 -11.17 7.94
N LEU A 90 -1.59 -11.27 9.18
CA LEU A 90 -0.22 -11.72 9.46
C LEU A 90 0.00 -13.15 8.94
N GLU A 91 -0.92 -14.07 9.23
CA GLU A 91 -0.84 -15.46 8.73
C GLU A 91 -0.86 -15.52 7.21
N TYR A 92 -1.78 -14.77 6.57
CA TYR A 92 -1.85 -14.68 5.11
C TYR A 92 -0.56 -14.14 4.51
N ARG A 93 0.01 -13.06 5.07
CA ARG A 93 1.27 -12.48 4.60
C ARG A 93 2.39 -13.51 4.65
N GLN A 94 2.53 -14.23 5.77
CA GLN A 94 3.58 -15.24 5.90
C GLN A 94 3.38 -16.38 4.90
N ALA A 95 2.17 -16.93 4.79
CA ALA A 95 1.87 -18.03 3.87
C ALA A 95 2.08 -17.62 2.40
N ASN A 96 1.58 -16.45 2.02
CA ASN A 96 1.70 -15.94 0.66
C ASN A 96 3.16 -15.68 0.27
N CYS A 97 3.92 -15.00 1.12
CA CYS A 97 5.32 -14.70 0.80
C CYS A 97 6.24 -15.92 0.91
N ALA A 98 5.88 -16.95 1.71
CA ALA A 98 6.55 -18.24 1.69
C ALA A 98 6.35 -18.97 0.35
N TYR A 99 5.15 -18.91 -0.23
CA TYR A 99 4.88 -19.41 -1.57
C TYR A 99 5.71 -18.68 -2.63
N VAL A 100 5.74 -17.34 -2.61
CA VAL A 100 6.55 -16.51 -3.53
C VAL A 100 8.04 -16.84 -3.41
N SER A 101 8.54 -17.08 -2.19
CA SER A 101 9.95 -17.37 -1.92
C SER A 101 10.46 -18.66 -2.57
N ASN A 102 9.55 -19.60 -2.89
CA ASN A 102 9.78 -20.91 -3.53
C ASN A 102 11.25 -21.41 -3.45
N PRO A 103 11.60 -22.31 -2.52
CA PRO A 103 12.98 -22.80 -2.35
C PRO A 103 13.62 -23.39 -3.62
N ALA A 104 12.82 -23.96 -4.52
CA ALA A 104 13.30 -24.50 -5.79
C ALA A 104 13.65 -23.41 -6.83
N GLY A 105 13.22 -22.17 -6.62
CA GLY A 105 13.50 -21.02 -7.47
C GLY A 105 14.84 -20.32 -7.19
N GLY A 106 15.66 -20.87 -6.29
CA GLY A 106 17.01 -20.36 -6.00
C GLY A 106 17.02 -19.01 -5.27
N SER A 107 18.15 -18.30 -5.33
CA SER A 107 18.36 -17.06 -4.58
C SER A 107 17.45 -15.91 -5.04
N ALA A 108 17.08 -15.85 -6.31
CA ALA A 108 16.15 -14.85 -6.84
C ALA A 108 14.75 -14.98 -6.22
N ALA A 109 14.25 -16.21 -6.06
CA ALA A 109 12.97 -16.44 -5.40
C ALA A 109 13.00 -16.01 -3.94
N ARG A 110 14.12 -16.21 -3.21
CA ARG A 110 14.28 -15.68 -1.85
C ARG A 110 14.19 -14.15 -1.79
N VAL A 111 14.80 -13.45 -2.76
CA VAL A 111 14.68 -11.98 -2.87
C VAL A 111 13.22 -11.59 -3.12
N ALA A 112 12.54 -12.26 -4.04
CA ALA A 112 11.12 -12.02 -4.31
C ALA A 112 10.23 -12.25 -3.07
N GLY A 113 10.50 -13.30 -2.29
CA GLY A 113 9.81 -13.54 -1.02
C GLY A 113 10.03 -12.44 0.01
N ALA A 114 11.26 -11.91 0.10
CA ALA A 114 11.57 -10.76 0.96
C ALA A 114 10.84 -9.49 0.49
N SER A 115 10.87 -9.17 -0.80
CA SER A 115 10.14 -8.04 -1.37
C SER A 115 8.63 -8.14 -1.14
N CYS A 116 8.04 -9.34 -1.30
CA CYS A 116 6.65 -9.61 -0.97
C CYS A 116 6.29 -9.20 0.47
N LEU A 117 7.13 -9.56 1.46
CA LEU A 117 6.90 -9.21 2.86
C LEU A 117 6.87 -7.69 3.06
N LEU A 118 7.77 -6.96 2.40
CA LEU A 118 7.86 -5.51 2.49
C LEU A 118 6.65 -4.83 1.86
N GLU A 119 6.32 -5.18 0.61
CA GLU A 119 5.23 -4.58 -0.15
C GLU A 119 3.87 -4.83 0.50
N MET A 120 3.62 -6.06 0.95
CA MET A 120 2.39 -6.36 1.69
C MET A 120 2.30 -5.58 2.99
N THR A 121 3.42 -5.41 3.70
CA THR A 121 3.44 -4.64 4.95
C THR A 121 3.18 -3.16 4.70
N ALA A 122 3.80 -2.57 3.66
CA ALA A 122 3.57 -1.19 3.26
C ALA A 122 2.12 -0.95 2.83
N ALA A 123 1.52 -1.90 2.09
CA ALA A 123 0.11 -1.86 1.72
C ALA A 123 -0.81 -1.88 2.94
N ARG A 124 -0.54 -2.76 3.91
CA ARG A 124 -1.31 -2.83 5.15
C ARG A 124 -1.18 -1.57 5.99
N VAL A 125 0.00 -0.95 6.03
CA VAL A 125 0.20 0.36 6.68
C VAL A 125 -0.74 1.41 6.08
N ARG A 126 -0.84 1.48 4.74
CA ARG A 126 -1.75 2.43 4.06
C ARG A 126 -3.21 2.16 4.41
N GLU A 127 -3.62 0.90 4.35
CA GLU A 127 -4.98 0.49 4.69
C GLU A 127 -5.35 0.86 6.13
N LEU A 128 -4.49 0.54 7.11
CA LEU A 128 -4.73 0.88 8.51
C LEU A 128 -4.79 2.40 8.74
N ARG A 129 -3.99 3.18 8.01
CA ARG A 129 -4.05 4.66 8.06
C ARG A 129 -5.35 5.19 7.47
N ALA A 130 -5.82 4.63 6.36
CA ALA A 130 -7.10 5.01 5.75
C ALA A 130 -8.26 4.77 6.73
N PHE A 131 -8.32 3.58 7.35
CA PHE A 131 -9.31 3.30 8.40
C PHE A 131 -9.20 4.27 9.60
N ALA A 132 -7.99 4.71 9.95
CA ALA A 132 -7.80 5.67 11.04
C ALA A 132 -8.33 7.06 10.67
N THR A 133 -8.16 7.49 9.43
CA THR A 133 -8.74 8.74 8.91
C THR A 133 -10.27 8.67 8.92
N GLU A 134 -10.84 7.57 8.43
CA GLU A 134 -12.30 7.36 8.44
C GLU A 134 -12.88 7.28 9.86
N ALA A 135 -12.13 6.73 10.82
CA ALA A 135 -12.52 6.71 12.22
C ALA A 135 -12.45 8.09 12.88
N ALA A 136 -11.55 8.97 12.42
CA ALA A 136 -11.42 10.34 12.95
C ALA A 136 -12.46 11.33 12.41
N GLY A 137 -13.08 11.02 11.26
CA GLY A 137 -14.15 11.83 10.66
C GLY A 137 -15.55 11.50 11.19
N ARG A 138 -15.66 10.60 12.17
CA ARG A 138 -16.89 10.26 12.87
C ARG A 138 -16.88 10.88 14.25
#